data_AF-A0A4Q5QC98-F1
#
_entry.id   AF-A0A4Q5QC98-F1
#
_cell.length_a   1.000
_cell.length_b   1.000
_cell.length_c   1.000
_cell.angle_alpha   90.00
_cell.angle_beta   90.00
_cell.angle_gamma   90.00
#
_symmetry.space_group_name_H-M   'P 1'
#
loop_
_entity.id
_entity.type
_entity.pdbx_description
1 polymer ?
#
loop_
_entity_poly.entity_id
_entity_poly.type
_entity_poly.pdbx_seq_one_letter_code
_entity_poly.pdbx_strand_id
1 'polypeptide(L)'
;MTVAFIEAFTTLAGELTAHVGASPSENATTWRVTDTRCADADMLARLASVSRLATEGGFGALKVYGKVYGQLDPAQTPFDDLANDVLQVVLTKDRSAEWCYFLTEKGFGDSLNDALVAAPVAIWVGVPFEAFASFTVAVSPWGGTRTHMATGAATKASFKESPNPFSVRK
;
A
#
# COMPACT_ATOMS: atom_id res chain seq x y z
N MET A 1 -8.49 8.49 8.85
CA MET A 1 -8.01 7.11 9.10
C MET A 1 -6.86 6.73 8.18
N THR A 2 -6.95 7.01 6.88
CA THR A 2 -5.89 6.77 5.87
C THR A 2 -4.54 7.39 6.22
N VAL A 3 -4.51 8.69 6.57
CA VAL A 3 -3.26 9.41 6.91
C VAL A 3 -2.61 8.85 8.19
N ALA A 4 -3.42 8.61 9.23
CA ALA A 4 -2.92 8.08 10.49
C ALA A 4 -2.22 6.71 10.34
N PHE A 5 -2.71 5.85 9.44
CA PHE A 5 -2.06 4.57 9.16
C PHE A 5 -0.67 4.77 8.53
N ILE A 6 -0.55 5.56 7.45
CA ILE A 6 0.73 5.65 6.74
C ILE A 6 1.81 6.35 7.58
N GLU A 7 1.44 7.35 8.38
CA GLU A 7 2.37 8.04 9.29
C GLU A 7 2.86 7.09 10.40
N ALA A 8 1.94 6.37 11.04
CA ALA A 8 2.27 5.41 12.09
C ALA A 8 3.09 4.24 11.53
N PHE A 9 2.73 3.74 10.34
CA PHE A 9 3.44 2.67 9.67
C PHE A 9 4.85 3.10 9.27
N THR A 10 5.03 4.29 8.68
CA THR A 10 6.35 4.76 8.22
C THR A 10 7.33 4.88 9.38
N THR A 11 6.87 5.43 10.51
CA THR A 11 7.66 5.49 11.74
C THR A 11 8.07 4.09 12.21
N LEU A 12 7.10 3.18 12.36
CA LEU A 12 7.35 1.81 12.80
C LEU A 12 8.28 1.04 11.85
N ALA A 13 8.09 1.16 10.54
CA ALA A 13 8.91 0.50 9.54
C ALA A 13 10.36 1.01 9.58
N GLY A 14 10.55 2.31 9.79
CA GLY A 14 11.88 2.90 9.99
C GLY A 14 12.59 2.31 11.21
N GLU A 15 11.91 2.21 12.34
CA GLU A 15 12.46 1.61 13.57
C GLU A 15 12.81 0.14 13.39
N LEU A 16 11.89 -0.66 12.80
CA LEU A 16 12.12 -2.09 12.55
C LEU A 16 13.30 -2.33 11.60
N THR A 17 13.47 -1.48 10.58
CA THR A 17 14.52 -1.64 9.57
C THR A 17 15.86 -1.05 9.98
N ALA A 18 15.89 -0.16 10.98
CA ALA A 18 17.12 0.34 11.58
C ALA A 18 17.87 -0.72 12.41
N HIS A 19 17.20 -1.81 12.81
CA HIS A 19 17.85 -2.92 13.51
C HIS A 19 18.91 -3.59 12.63
N VAL A 20 20.10 -3.83 13.19
CA VAL A 20 21.21 -4.46 12.46
C VAL A 20 20.84 -5.88 12.05
N GLY A 21 20.90 -6.16 10.74
CA GLY A 21 20.52 -7.45 10.17
C GLY A 21 19.07 -7.52 9.71
N ALA A 22 18.25 -6.49 9.98
CA ALA A 22 16.88 -6.45 9.49
C ALA A 22 16.84 -6.45 7.96
N SER A 23 15.96 -7.28 7.41
CA SER A 23 15.82 -7.47 5.96
C SER A 23 14.41 -7.12 5.50
N PRO A 24 14.17 -5.86 5.08
CA PRO A 24 12.87 -5.46 4.53
C PRO A 24 12.67 -5.97 3.11
N SER A 25 11.42 -6.32 2.81
CA SER A 25 10.98 -6.69 1.47
C SER A 25 9.53 -6.28 1.28
N GLU A 26 9.18 -5.92 0.05
CA GLU A 26 7.83 -5.57 -0.33
C GLU A 26 7.52 -6.06 -1.73
N ASN A 27 6.30 -6.57 -1.92
CA ASN A 27 5.71 -6.89 -3.21
C ASN A 27 4.24 -6.46 -3.22
N ALA A 28 3.48 -6.74 -4.28
CA ALA A 28 2.08 -6.31 -4.39
C ALA A 28 1.12 -6.86 -3.31
N THR A 29 1.44 -7.96 -2.62
CA THR A 29 0.56 -8.59 -1.60
C THR A 29 1.07 -8.42 -0.19
N THR A 30 2.34 -8.09 -0.01
CA THR A 30 2.98 -8.24 1.30
C THR A 30 4.08 -7.20 1.47
N TRP A 31 4.12 -6.61 2.66
CA TRP A 31 5.32 -5.98 3.19
C TRP A 31 5.83 -6.83 4.36
N ARG A 32 7.14 -7.01 4.45
CA ARG A 32 7.76 -7.86 5.46
C ARG A 32 9.10 -7.29 5.87
N VAL A 33 9.41 -7.41 7.16
CA VAL A 33 10.77 -7.29 7.69
C VAL A 33 11.09 -8.55 8.48
N THR A 34 12.22 -9.18 8.18
CA THR A 34 12.77 -10.31 8.97
C THR A 34 13.98 -9.84 9.76
N ASP A 35 14.39 -10.66 10.74
CA ASP A 35 15.63 -10.47 11.50
C ASP A 35 15.72 -9.12 12.22
N THR A 36 14.56 -8.64 12.68
CA THR A 36 14.41 -7.42 13.48
C THR A 36 14.17 -7.76 14.96
N ARG A 37 14.01 -6.76 15.82
CA ARG A 37 13.71 -6.91 17.24
C ARG A 37 12.76 -5.82 17.70
N CYS A 38 12.02 -6.09 18.78
CA CYS A 38 11.30 -5.05 19.50
C CYS A 38 12.28 -4.34 20.43
N ALA A 39 12.52 -3.05 20.22
CA ALA A 39 13.50 -2.29 21.00
C ALA A 39 13.03 -2.03 22.44
N ASP A 40 11.74 -1.76 22.61
CA ASP A 40 11.12 -1.40 23.88
C ASP A 40 9.61 -1.72 23.87
N ALA A 41 8.96 -1.52 25.02
CA ALA A 41 7.52 -1.70 25.17
C ALA A 41 6.70 -0.71 24.32
N ASP A 42 7.23 0.49 24.05
CA ASP A 42 6.54 1.49 23.23
C ASP A 42 6.46 1.06 21.76
N MET A 43 7.50 0.41 21.25
CA MET A 43 7.54 -0.18 19.92
C MET A 43 6.51 -1.32 19.80
N LEU A 44 6.33 -2.11 20.86
CA LEU A 44 5.31 -3.15 20.91
C LEU A 44 3.89 -2.53 20.87
N ALA A 45 3.67 -1.46 21.63
CA ALA A 45 2.42 -0.70 21.56
C ALA A 45 2.20 -0.08 20.17
N ARG A 46 3.25 0.40 19.50
CA ARG A 46 3.18 0.88 18.10
C ARG A 46 2.83 -0.25 17.13
N LEU A 47 3.40 -1.44 17.27
CA LEU A 47 3.02 -2.63 16.50
C LEU A 47 1.53 -2.96 16.64
N ALA A 48 1.01 -2.96 17.86
CA ALA A 48 -0.42 -3.17 18.13
C ALA A 48 -1.30 -2.08 17.49
N SER A 49 -0.90 -0.82 17.63
CA SER A 49 -1.62 0.33 17.05
C SER A 49 -1.66 0.26 15.52
N VAL A 50 -0.52 -0.01 14.86
CA VAL A 50 -0.45 -0.13 13.40
C VAL A 50 -1.24 -1.33 12.91
N SER A 51 -1.22 -2.47 13.64
CA SER A 51 -2.04 -3.64 13.30
C SER A 51 -3.54 -3.32 13.30
N ARG A 52 -3.99 -2.59 14.32
CA ARG A 52 -5.37 -2.12 14.43
C ARG A 52 -5.72 -1.15 13.29
N LEU A 53 -4.88 -0.14 13.03
CA LEU A 53 -5.09 0.84 11.96
C LEU A 53 -5.11 0.18 10.56
N ALA A 54 -4.27 -0.83 10.33
CA ALA A 54 -4.27 -1.59 9.07
C ALA A 54 -5.60 -2.30 8.85
N THR A 55 -6.12 -2.94 9.89
CA THR A 55 -7.35 -3.73 9.84
C THR A 55 -8.57 -2.82 9.69
N GLU A 56 -8.71 -1.83 10.58
CA GLU A 56 -9.85 -0.91 10.57
C GLU A 56 -9.89 -0.02 9.31
N GLY A 57 -8.71 0.31 8.76
CA GLY A 57 -8.60 1.12 7.55
C GLY A 57 -8.76 0.35 6.24
N GLY A 58 -8.94 -0.98 6.30
CA GLY A 58 -9.00 -1.82 5.09
C GLY A 58 -7.72 -1.73 4.28
N PHE A 59 -6.57 -1.75 4.97
CA PHE A 59 -5.24 -1.82 4.35
C PHE A 59 -4.67 -3.23 4.46
N GLY A 60 -5.15 -4.06 5.39
CA GLY A 60 -4.74 -5.45 5.49
C GLY A 60 -4.55 -5.90 6.93
N ALA A 61 -3.74 -6.95 7.12
CA ALA A 61 -3.50 -7.56 8.42
C ALA A 61 -2.00 -7.62 8.73
N LEU A 62 -1.60 -6.98 9.82
CA LEU A 62 -0.23 -7.05 10.34
C LEU A 62 -0.12 -8.18 11.36
N LYS A 63 0.86 -9.05 11.15
CA LYS A 63 1.19 -10.17 12.04
C LYS A 63 2.64 -10.06 12.47
N VAL A 64 2.90 -10.40 13.72
CA VAL A 64 4.24 -10.47 14.29
C VAL A 64 4.54 -11.94 14.61
N TYR A 65 5.75 -12.36 14.32
CA TYR A 65 6.25 -13.70 14.61
C TYR A 65 7.56 -13.58 15.36
N GLY A 66 7.63 -14.18 16.55
CA GLY A 66 8.86 -14.40 17.27
C GLY A 66 9.52 -15.68 16.78
N LYS A 67 10.84 -15.71 16.69
CA LYS A 67 11.59 -16.90 16.31
C LYS A 67 11.39 -18.03 17.31
N VAL A 68 11.24 -17.70 18.59
CA VAL A 68 11.00 -18.66 19.67
C VAL A 68 9.52 -18.96 19.84
N TYR A 69 8.67 -17.92 19.84
CA TYR A 69 7.27 -18.03 20.24
C TYR A 69 6.28 -18.25 19.08
N GLY A 70 6.73 -18.15 17.83
CA GLY A 70 5.85 -18.22 16.67
C GLY A 70 4.97 -16.98 16.55
N GLN A 71 3.74 -17.11 16.03
CA GLN A 71 2.85 -15.97 15.85
C GLN A 71 2.42 -15.40 17.21
N LEU A 72 2.56 -14.08 17.38
CA LEU A 72 2.21 -13.37 18.61
C LEU A 72 1.25 -12.20 18.34
N ASP A 73 0.46 -11.88 19.36
CA ASP A 73 -0.42 -10.71 19.34
C ASP A 73 0.25 -9.55 20.12
N PRO A 74 0.75 -8.51 19.43
CA PRO A 74 1.44 -7.41 20.08
C PRO A 74 0.58 -6.64 21.09
N ALA A 75 -0.75 -6.78 21.06
CA ALA A 75 -1.64 -6.17 22.06
C ALA A 75 -1.73 -6.97 23.37
N GLN A 76 -1.34 -8.24 23.36
CA GLN A 76 -1.50 -9.17 24.49
C GLN A 76 -0.17 -9.70 25.02
N THR A 77 0.89 -9.64 24.22
CA THR A 77 2.21 -10.14 24.62
C THR A 77 2.96 -9.12 25.49
N PRO A 78 3.46 -9.50 26.68
CA PRO A 78 4.38 -8.67 27.45
C PRO A 78 5.70 -8.42 26.71
N PHE A 79 6.27 -7.22 26.87
CA PHE A 79 7.56 -6.90 26.25
C PHE A 79 8.70 -7.81 26.74
N ASP A 80 8.70 -8.19 28.01
CA ASP A 80 9.75 -9.02 28.61
C ASP A 80 9.86 -10.39 27.94
N ASP A 81 8.76 -10.91 27.39
CA ASP A 81 8.75 -12.18 26.63
C ASP A 81 9.41 -12.02 25.24
N LEU A 82 9.55 -10.79 24.74
CA LEU A 82 10.04 -10.49 23.39
C LEU A 82 11.38 -9.76 23.35
N ALA A 83 11.83 -9.19 24.47
CA ALA A 83 12.99 -8.31 24.54
C ALA A 83 14.26 -8.91 23.90
N ASN A 84 14.41 -10.23 23.93
CA ASN A 84 15.56 -10.95 23.38
C ASN A 84 15.24 -11.81 22.15
N ASP A 85 13.98 -11.83 21.69
CA ASP A 85 13.60 -12.63 20.53
C ASP A 85 13.90 -11.90 19.21
N VAL A 86 14.16 -12.67 18.17
CA VAL A 86 14.25 -12.17 16.81
C VAL A 86 12.86 -12.21 16.20
N LEU A 87 12.42 -11.07 15.68
CA LEU A 87 11.08 -10.91 15.16
C LEU A 87 11.07 -10.91 13.63
N GLN A 88 9.93 -11.35 13.11
CA GLN A 88 9.48 -11.13 11.75
C GLN A 88 8.13 -10.41 11.81
N VAL A 89 8.02 -9.28 11.11
CA VAL A 89 6.76 -8.54 10.99
C VAL A 89 6.29 -8.64 9.55
N VAL A 90 5.02 -9.01 9.37
CA VAL A 90 4.41 -9.23 8.05
C VAL A 90 3.08 -8.48 7.97
N LEU A 91 2.99 -7.51 7.08
CA LEU A 91 1.73 -6.93 6.66
C LEU A 91 1.26 -7.64 5.38
N THR A 92 0.16 -8.40 5.49
CA THR A 92 -0.57 -8.88 4.31
C THR A 92 -1.49 -7.77 3.85
N LYS A 93 -1.26 -7.27 2.64
CA LYS A 93 -1.94 -6.09 2.10
C LYS A 93 -3.31 -6.46 1.53
N ASP A 94 -4.30 -5.65 1.84
CA ASP A 94 -5.57 -5.67 1.13
C ASP A 94 -5.34 -5.18 -0.31
N ARG A 95 -5.88 -5.91 -1.27
CA ARG A 95 -5.75 -5.59 -2.69
C ARG A 95 -6.96 -6.13 -3.46
N SER A 96 -7.30 -5.45 -4.55
CA SER A 96 -8.23 -5.95 -5.56
C SER A 96 -7.54 -6.03 -6.92
N ALA A 97 -8.27 -6.47 -7.95
CA ALA A 97 -7.77 -6.41 -9.33
C ALA A 97 -7.60 -4.97 -9.84
N GLU A 98 -8.37 -4.02 -9.27
CA GLU A 98 -8.44 -2.63 -9.72
C GLU A 98 -7.64 -1.68 -8.81
N TRP A 99 -7.15 -2.17 -7.67
CA TRP A 99 -6.42 -1.36 -6.70
C TRP A 99 -5.38 -2.14 -5.92
N CYS A 100 -4.21 -1.55 -5.75
CA CYS A 100 -3.20 -1.99 -4.81
C CYS A 100 -2.44 -0.79 -4.23
N TYR A 101 -1.55 -1.06 -3.29
CA TYR A 101 -0.69 -0.04 -2.74
C TYR A 101 0.70 -0.57 -2.39
N PHE A 102 1.65 0.35 -2.33
CA PHE A 102 3.02 0.13 -1.91
C PHE A 102 3.37 1.11 -0.81
N LEU A 103 4.04 0.63 0.22
CA LEU A 103 4.46 1.42 1.38
C LEU A 103 5.80 2.11 1.11
N THR A 104 6.62 1.51 0.24
CA THR A 104 7.95 2.02 -0.11
C THR A 104 8.07 2.24 -1.61
N GLU A 105 8.89 3.23 -2.00
CA GLU A 105 9.26 3.47 -3.40
C GLU A 105 9.95 2.23 -4.00
N LYS A 106 10.87 1.61 -3.23
CA LYS A 106 11.57 0.39 -3.65
C LYS A 106 10.59 -0.75 -3.95
N GLY A 107 9.64 -1.01 -3.05
CA GLY A 107 8.65 -2.07 -3.22
C GLY A 107 7.76 -1.86 -4.45
N PHE A 108 7.40 -0.60 -4.73
CA PHE A 108 6.73 -0.23 -5.97
C PHE A 108 7.62 -0.53 -7.18
N GLY A 109 8.84 0.00 -7.21
CA GLY A 109 9.80 -0.19 -8.30
C GLY A 109 10.08 -1.66 -8.62
N ASP A 110 10.32 -2.48 -7.60
CA ASP A 110 10.58 -3.92 -7.73
C ASP A 110 9.36 -4.70 -8.26
N SER A 111 8.15 -4.16 -8.07
CA SER A 111 6.90 -4.80 -8.45
C SER A 111 6.37 -4.35 -9.82
N LEU A 112 6.99 -3.35 -10.44
CA LEU A 112 6.61 -2.86 -11.77
C LEU A 112 6.98 -3.91 -12.83
N ASN A 113 5.97 -4.62 -13.32
CA ASN A 113 6.08 -5.59 -14.40
C ASN A 113 4.77 -5.68 -15.19
N ASP A 114 4.81 -6.38 -16.33
CA ASP A 114 3.66 -6.52 -17.23
C ASP A 114 2.42 -7.13 -16.54
N ALA A 115 2.60 -8.02 -15.57
CA ALA A 115 1.50 -8.64 -14.86
C ALA A 115 0.77 -7.65 -13.94
N LEU A 116 1.49 -6.72 -13.32
CA LEU A 116 0.88 -5.68 -12.48
C LEU A 116 0.05 -4.69 -13.32
N VAL A 117 0.48 -4.40 -14.54
CA VAL A 117 -0.14 -3.39 -15.42
C VAL A 117 -0.99 -3.99 -16.55
N ALA A 118 -1.28 -5.29 -16.47
CA ALA A 118 -2.04 -6.04 -17.46
C ALA A 118 -3.51 -5.57 -17.59
N ALA A 119 -4.04 -4.92 -16.55
CA ALA A 119 -5.38 -4.35 -16.51
C ALA A 119 -5.36 -2.98 -15.84
N PRO A 120 -6.38 -2.13 -16.07
CA PRO A 120 -6.57 -0.88 -15.35
C PRO A 120 -6.45 -1.04 -13.82
N VAL A 121 -5.46 -0.38 -13.21
CA VAL A 121 -5.21 -0.47 -11.76
C VAL A 121 -4.84 0.90 -11.18
N ALA A 122 -5.45 1.24 -10.04
CA ALA A 122 -5.05 2.35 -9.21
C ALA A 122 -4.00 1.90 -8.19
N ILE A 123 -2.91 2.65 -8.08
CA ILE A 123 -1.77 2.31 -7.23
C ILE A 123 -1.50 3.47 -6.30
N TRP A 124 -1.55 3.23 -4.99
CA TRP A 124 -1.05 4.19 -4.01
C TRP A 124 0.40 3.90 -3.67
N VAL A 125 1.23 4.94 -3.52
CA VAL A 125 2.58 4.80 -2.98
C VAL A 125 2.72 5.65 -1.71
N GLY A 126 3.28 5.07 -0.66
CA GLY A 126 3.44 5.65 0.68
C GLY A 126 4.45 6.79 0.79
N VAL A 127 4.94 7.33 -0.32
CA VAL A 127 5.89 8.45 -0.37
C VAL A 127 5.25 9.65 -1.09
N PRO A 128 5.69 10.89 -0.83
CA PRO A 128 5.19 12.07 -1.54
C PRO A 128 5.80 12.17 -2.95
N PHE A 129 4.96 12.36 -3.96
CA PHE A 129 5.34 12.60 -5.36
C PHE A 129 4.17 13.23 -6.13
N GLU A 130 4.41 13.71 -7.35
CA GLU A 130 3.34 14.17 -8.23
C GLU A 130 2.62 12.98 -8.87
N ALA A 131 1.29 12.90 -8.69
CA ALA A 131 0.50 11.81 -9.24
C ALA A 131 0.58 11.78 -10.77
N PHE A 132 0.62 10.58 -11.35
CA PHE A 132 0.67 10.39 -12.80
C PHE A 132 -0.20 9.20 -13.22
N ALA A 133 -0.56 9.15 -14.50
CA ALA A 133 -1.38 8.08 -15.04
C ALA A 133 -0.97 7.72 -16.47
N SER A 134 -1.26 6.49 -16.85
CA SER A 134 -1.18 5.96 -18.20
C SER A 134 -2.50 5.25 -18.54
N PHE A 135 -2.51 4.53 -19.66
CA PHE A 135 -3.70 3.78 -20.09
C PHE A 135 -4.13 2.70 -19.10
N THR A 136 -3.19 2.01 -18.46
CA THR A 136 -3.49 0.89 -17.54
C THR A 136 -3.16 1.17 -16.08
N VAL A 137 -2.44 2.26 -15.76
CA VAL A 137 -2.12 2.60 -14.36
C VAL A 137 -2.49 4.02 -14.00
N ALA A 138 -2.89 4.23 -12.75
CA ALA A 138 -3.07 5.53 -12.14
C ALA A 138 -2.33 5.49 -10.81
N VAL A 139 -1.22 6.21 -10.70
CA VAL A 139 -0.30 6.14 -9.58
C VAL A 139 -0.39 7.44 -8.80
N SER A 140 -0.77 7.37 -7.53
CA SER A 140 -0.97 8.54 -6.67
C SER A 140 -0.27 8.37 -5.33
N PRO A 141 0.03 9.48 -4.63
CA PRO A 141 0.37 9.43 -3.22
C PRO A 141 -0.72 8.76 -2.39
N TRP A 142 -0.38 8.45 -1.14
CA TRP A 142 -1.29 7.83 -0.19
C TRP A 142 -2.61 8.60 -0.06
N GLY A 143 -3.74 7.89 -0.13
CA GLY A 143 -5.07 8.48 -0.02
C GLY A 143 -5.66 9.04 -1.31
N GLY A 144 -5.10 8.70 -2.48
CA GLY A 144 -5.71 8.98 -3.79
C GLY A 144 -6.99 8.17 -4.04
N THR A 145 -7.42 8.03 -5.30
CA THR A 145 -8.59 7.20 -5.63
C THR A 145 -8.21 5.71 -5.63
N ARG A 146 -9.12 4.83 -5.21
CA ARG A 146 -8.96 3.37 -5.34
C ARG A 146 -9.47 2.84 -6.69
N THR A 147 -9.73 3.72 -7.65
CA THR A 147 -10.32 3.35 -8.94
C THR A 147 -9.49 3.99 -10.03
N HIS A 148 -9.07 3.17 -10.99
CA HIS A 148 -8.52 3.65 -12.25
C HIS A 148 -9.68 4.22 -13.06
N MET A 149 -9.66 5.53 -13.30
CA MET A 149 -10.61 6.13 -14.24
C MET A 149 -10.11 5.73 -15.63
N ALA A 150 -10.62 4.59 -16.13
CA ALA A 150 -10.37 4.17 -17.50
C ALA A 150 -10.65 5.37 -18.40
N THR A 151 -9.66 5.77 -19.20
CA THR A 151 -9.81 6.82 -20.21
C THR A 151 -10.79 6.29 -21.26
N GLY A 152 -12.08 6.46 -20.98
CA GLY A 152 -13.17 5.80 -21.70
C GLY A 152 -14.55 6.40 -21.44
N ALA A 153 -14.67 7.41 -20.58
CA ALA A 153 -15.75 8.39 -20.71
C ALA A 153 -15.36 9.41 -21.79
N ALA A 154 -15.22 8.93 -23.02
CA ALA A 154 -15.47 9.80 -24.16
C ALA A 154 -16.92 10.23 -24.01
N THR A 155 -17.13 11.42 -23.45
CA THR A 155 -18.39 12.15 -23.59
C THR A 155 -18.77 12.02 -25.05
N LYS A 156 -19.85 11.30 -25.35
CA LYS A 156 -20.55 11.43 -26.63
C LYS A 156 -21.05 12.88 -26.68
N ALA A 157 -20.15 13.80 -27.00
CA ALA A 157 -20.52 15.08 -27.55
C ALA A 157 -21.14 14.72 -28.89
N SER A 158 -22.47 14.60 -28.86
CA SER A 158 -23.31 14.51 -30.03
C SER A 158 -22.90 15.64 -30.95
N PHE A 159 -22.10 15.33 -31.97
CA PHE A 159 -21.83 16.26 -33.06
C PHE A 159 -23.16 16.39 -33.78
N LYS A 160 -23.95 17.41 -33.42
CA LYS A 160 -25.08 17.83 -34.24
C LYS A 160 -24.46 18.24 -35.57
N GLU A 161 -24.65 17.42 -36.59
CA GLU A 161 -24.52 17.85 -37.98
C GLU A 161 -25.34 19.13 -38.14
N SER A 162 -24.64 20.25 -38.29
CA SER A 162 -25.25 21.48 -38.77
C SER A 162 -25.75 21.21 -40.19
N PRO A 163 -27.01 21.51 -40.52
CA PRO A 163 -27.51 21.31 -41.87
C PRO A 163 -26.72 22.20 -42.83
N ASN A 164 -26.18 21.55 -43.87
CA ASN A 164 -25.38 22.17 -44.91
C ASN A 164 -26.22 23.23 -45.66
N PRO A 165 -25.86 24.53 -45.64
CA PRO A 165 -26.68 25.59 -46.25
C PRO A 165 -26.59 25.65 -47.78
N PHE A 166 -25.92 24.69 -48.44
CA PHE A 166 -25.66 24.71 -49.88
C PHE A 166 -26.42 23.66 -50.72
N SER A 167 -27.51 23.07 -50.22
CA SER A 167 -28.44 22.37 -51.11
C SER A 167 -29.37 23.37 -51.80
N VAL A 168 -28.82 24.10 -52.76
CA VAL A 168 -29.57 24.82 -53.78
C VAL A 168 -29.31 24.12 -55.11
N ARG A 169 -30.38 23.98 -55.90
CA ARG A 169 -30.47 23.59 -57.32
C ARG A 169 -30.71 22.08 -57.51
N LYS A 170 -31.68 21.64 -58.31
CA LYS A 170 -32.33 22.27 -59.47
C LYS A 170 -33.68 21.60 -59.72
#